data_AF-A0A967VSR0-F1
#
_entry.id   AF-A0A967VSR0-F1
#
_cell.length_a   1.000
_cell.length_b   1.000
_cell.length_c   1.000
_cell.angle_alpha   90.00
_cell.angle_beta   90.00
_cell.angle_gamma   90.00
#
_symmetry.space_group_name_H-M   'P 1'
#
loop_
_entity.id
_entity.type
_entity.pdbx_description
1 polymer ?
#
loop_
_entity_poly.entity_id
_entity_poly.type
_entity_poly.pdbx_seq_one_letter_code
_entity_poly.pdbx_strand_id
1 'polypeptide(L)' 'LARRNDATLVPFLLEGVAADPELNLPDGIHPNLRGHRIMAGTVWHALEPIVEDPGE' A
#
# COMPACT_ATOMS: atom_id res chain seq x y z
N LEU A 1 4.79 15.69 3.89
CA LEU A 1 6.04 15.26 3.22
C LEU A 1 5.80 15.03 1.73
N ALA A 2 4.89 14.16 1.30
CA ALA A 2 4.57 13.92 -0.11
C ALA A 2 4.44 15.19 -0.97
N ARG A 3 3.50 16.09 -0.64
CA ARG A 3 3.36 17.40 -1.33
C ARG A 3 4.63 18.26 -1.37
N ARG A 4 5.44 18.23 -0.32
CA ARG A 4 6.68 19.04 -0.24
C ARG A 4 7.80 18.50 -1.13
N ASN A 5 7.72 17.24 -1.54
CA ASN A 5 8.73 16.56 -2.33
C ASN A 5 8.19 16.13 -3.71
N ASP A 6 7.02 16.66 -4.10
CA ASP A 6 6.33 16.29 -5.33
C ASP A 6 6.21 14.77 -5.53
N ALA A 7 5.88 14.06 -4.45
CA ALA A 7 5.73 12.61 -4.44
C ALA A 7 4.26 12.21 -4.34
N THR A 8 3.90 11.12 -5.02
CA THR A 8 2.61 10.47 -4.85
C THR A 8 2.46 9.94 -3.42
N LEU A 9 1.27 10.11 -2.84
CA LEU A 9 0.96 9.70 -1.48
C LEU A 9 0.08 8.45 -1.47
N VAL A 10 0.57 7.37 -0.87
CA VAL A 10 -0.29 6.28 -0.37
C VAL A 10 -0.76 6.68 1.04
N PRO A 11 -2.06 6.98 1.27
CA PRO A 11 -2.51 7.55 2.54
C PRO A 11 -2.30 6.61 3.74
N PHE A 12 -2.55 5.32 3.54
CA PHE A 12 -2.30 4.29 4.55
C PHE A 12 -1.93 2.95 3.89
N LEU A 13 -0.66 2.55 4.02
CA LEU A 13 -0.13 1.34 3.39
C LEU A 13 -0.84 0.05 3.85
N LEU A 14 -1.29 0.00 5.11
CA LEU A 14 -1.90 -1.19 5.72
C LEU A 14 -3.43 -1.11 5.74
N GLU A 15 -4.04 -0.28 4.89
CA GLU A 15 -5.49 -0.19 4.75
C GLU A 15 -6.08 -1.58 4.42
N GLY A 16 -7.05 -2.02 5.24
CA GLY A 16 -7.65 -3.36 5.14
C GLY A 16 -6.78 -4.52 5.65
N VAL A 17 -5.56 -4.27 6.15
CA VAL A 17 -4.63 -5.33 6.61
C VAL A 17 -4.29 -5.22 8.10
N ALA A 18 -4.03 -4.02 8.62
CA ALA A 18 -3.46 -3.86 9.97
C ALA A 18 -4.31 -4.44 11.11
N ALA A 19 -5.63 -4.37 11.00
CA ALA A 19 -6.56 -4.78 12.06
C ALA A 19 -7.10 -6.22 11.90
N ASP A 20 -6.67 -6.94 10.87
CA ASP A 20 -7.17 -8.28 10.56
C ASP A 20 -6.13 -9.35 10.96
N PRO A 21 -6.39 -10.14 12.03
CA PRO A 21 -5.48 -11.21 12.45
C PRO A 21 -5.23 -12.28 11.38
N GLU A 22 -6.18 -12.51 10.44
CA GLU A 22 -6.03 -13.51 9.37
C GLU A 22 -5.07 -13.07 8.26
N LEU A 23 -4.75 -11.77 8.22
CA LEU A 23 -3.85 -11.13 7.26
C LEU A 23 -2.48 -10.79 7.85
N ASN A 24 -2.26 -11.08 9.14
CA ASN A 24 -0.99 -10.87 9.82
C ASN A 24 -0.33 -12.21 10.24
N LEU A 25 0.95 -12.15 10.60
CA LEU A 25 1.70 -13.21 11.26
C LEU A 25 1.26 -13.30 12.74
N PRO A 26 1.63 -14.38 13.46
CA PRO A 26 1.25 -14.56 14.87
C PRO A 26 1.70 -13.43 15.82
N ASP A 27 2.66 -12.61 15.41
CA ASP A 27 3.10 -11.43 16.16
C ASP A 27 2.10 -10.25 16.12
N GLY A 28 1.11 -10.32 15.24
CA GLY A 28 0.05 -9.33 15.10
C GLY A 28 0.46 -7.99 14.48
N ILE A 29 1.69 -7.85 13.96
CA ILE A 29 2.17 -6.58 13.40
C ILE A 29 2.78 -6.72 12.00
N HIS A 30 3.15 -7.94 11.58
CA HIS A 30 3.68 -8.19 10.24
C HIS A 30 2.61 -8.83 9.36
N PRO A 31 2.32 -8.27 8.18
CA PRO A 31 1.45 -8.91 7.20
C PRO A 31 1.96 -10.28 6.75
N ASN A 32 1.05 -11.22 6.52
CA ASN A 32 1.37 -12.51 5.90
C ASN A 32 1.24 -12.44 4.37
N LEU A 33 1.39 -13.57 3.67
CA LEU A 33 1.29 -13.64 2.20
C LEU A 33 0.01 -12.99 1.64
N ARG A 34 -1.14 -13.18 2.30
CA ARG A 34 -2.41 -12.59 1.86
C ARG A 34 -2.44 -11.09 2.15
N GLY A 35 -1.98 -10.67 3.33
CA GLY A 35 -1.85 -9.26 3.67
C GLY A 35 -0.97 -8.49 2.67
N HIS A 36 0.17 -9.07 2.29
CA HIS A 36 1.05 -8.47 1.27
C HIS A 36 0.41 -8.34 -0.11
N ARG A 37 -0.44 -9.30 -0.54
CA ARG A 37 -1.16 -9.19 -1.81
C ARG A 37 -2.13 -8.01 -1.81
N ILE A 38 -2.80 -7.76 -0.68
CA ILE A 38 -3.70 -6.61 -0.52
C ILE A 38 -2.89 -5.31 -0.52
N MET A 39 -1.81 -5.24 0.26
CA MET A 39 -0.92 -4.08 0.27
C MET A 39 -0.37 -3.74 -1.12
N ALA A 40 -0.01 -4.74 -1.91
CA ALA A 40 0.44 -4.53 -3.29
C ALA A 40 -0.64 -3.86 -4.14
N GLY A 41 -1.91 -4.26 -3.98
CA GLY A 41 -3.06 -3.59 -4.60
C GLY A 41 -3.22 -2.14 -4.14
N THR A 42 -3.10 -1.86 -2.84
CA THR A 42 -3.15 -0.50 -2.27
C THR A 42 -2.07 0.40 -2.87
N VAL A 43 -0.84 -0.11 -2.99
CA VAL A 43 0.26 0.63 -3.63
C VAL A 43 0.00 0.79 -5.13
N TRP A 44 -0.49 -0.25 -5.80
CA TRP A 44 -0.78 -0.21 -7.24
C TRP A 44 -1.79 0.88 -7.61
N HIS A 45 -2.82 1.11 -6.81
CA HIS A 45 -3.79 2.20 -7.06
C HIS A 45 -3.15 3.59 -7.12
N ALA A 46 -2.03 3.78 -6.42
CA ALA A 46 -1.26 5.02 -6.47
C ALA A 46 -0.23 5.04 -7.61
N LEU A 47 0.30 3.87 -8.01
CA LEU A 47 1.33 3.75 -9.04
C LEU A 47 0.77 3.67 -10.46
N GLU A 48 -0.39 3.03 -10.65
CA GLU A 48 -0.98 2.76 -11.97
C GLU A 48 -1.11 4.01 -12.84
N PRO A 49 -1.65 5.16 -12.37
CA PRO A 49 -1.73 6.36 -13.19
C PRO A 49 -0.35 6.90 -13.61
N ILE A 50 0.68 6.70 -12.78
CA ILE A 50 2.07 7.13 -13.06
C ILE A 50 2.72 6.23 -14.11
N VAL A 51 2.34 4.95 -14.16
CA VAL A 51 2.90 3.99 -15.11
C VAL A 51 2.21 4.11 -16.47
N GLU A 52 0.88 4.31 -16.48
CA GLU A 52 0.08 4.36 -17.70
C GLU A 52 0.11 5.72 -18.41
N ASP A 53 0.24 6.80 -17.64
CA ASP A 53 0.48 8.15 -18.15
C ASP A 53 1.62 8.77 -17.33
N PRO A 54 2.89 8.52 -17.73
CA PRO A 54 4.06 9.01 -17.00
C PRO A 54 4.13 10.53 -16.85
N GLY A 55 3.29 11.27 -17.59
CA GLY A 55 3.53 12.68 -17.90
C GLY A 55 4.76 12.83 -18.81
N GLU A 56 4.75 13.85 -19.66
CA GLU A 56 5.96 14.35 -20.32
C GLU A 56 6.94 14.96 -19.30
#